data_AF-A0A0D3DC05-F1
#
_entry.id   AF-A0A0D3DC05-F1
#
_cell.length_a   1.000
_cell.length_b   1.000
_cell.length_c   1.000
_cell.angle_alpha   90.00
_cell.angle_beta   90.00
_cell.angle_gamma   90.00
#
_symmetry.space_group_name_H-M   'P 1'
#
loop_
_entity.id
_entity.type
_entity.pdbx_description
1 polymer ?
#
loop_
_entity_poly.entity_id
_entity_poly.type
_entity_poly.pdbx_seq_one_letter_code
_entity_poly.pdbx_strand_id
1 'polypeptide(L)'
;MDSTLTAPCNASILYPEDGGNMHRFTAETACAVLDVLGPPYSNPEGRHCTYFLEFPLDKFSSEEDDVLRGQVERECHAWLQERDDNPEDRNVVGALYGGPKVED
;
A
#
# COMPACT_ATOMS: atom_id res chain seq x y z
N MET A 1 -8.63 -3.24 3.69
CA MET A 1 -9.10 -4.64 3.82
C MET A 1 -7.90 -5.46 4.24
N ASP A 2 -8.00 -6.24 5.31
CA ASP A 2 -6.97 -7.21 5.68
C ASP A 2 -7.49 -8.61 5.36
N SER A 3 -7.08 -9.15 4.22
CA SER A 3 -7.65 -10.37 3.66
C SER A 3 -6.78 -10.99 2.58
N THR A 4 -6.78 -12.32 2.47
CA THR A 4 -6.17 -13.06 1.37
C THR A 4 -7.05 -12.99 0.12
N LEU A 5 -6.45 -12.64 -1.03
CA LEU A 5 -7.10 -12.65 -2.33
C LEU A 5 -6.69 -13.90 -3.11
N THR A 6 -7.65 -14.59 -3.71
CA THR A 6 -7.41 -15.79 -4.55
C THR A 6 -8.20 -15.68 -5.84
N ALA A 7 -7.56 -15.98 -6.97
CA ALA A 7 -8.22 -15.97 -8.27
C ALA A 7 -9.27 -17.10 -8.37
N PRO A 8 -10.43 -16.86 -9.01
CA PRO A 8 -10.85 -15.58 -9.59
C PRO A 8 -11.35 -14.60 -8.51
N CYS A 9 -10.96 -13.33 -8.64
CA CYS A 9 -11.43 -12.24 -7.78
C CYS A 9 -11.89 -11.04 -8.63
N ASN A 10 -12.76 -10.21 -8.06
CA ASN A 10 -13.14 -8.95 -8.69
C ASN A 10 -12.00 -7.94 -8.59
N ALA A 11 -12.02 -6.94 -9.48
CA ALA A 11 -11.13 -5.79 -9.37
C ALA A 11 -11.45 -4.98 -8.11
N SER A 12 -10.40 -4.48 -7.46
CA SER A 12 -10.49 -3.51 -6.36
C SER A 12 -10.18 -2.11 -6.90
N ILE A 13 -10.71 -1.07 -6.25
CA ILE A 13 -10.44 0.33 -6.59
C ILE A 13 -10.04 1.09 -5.33
N LEU A 14 -9.02 1.93 -5.48
CA LEU A 14 -8.54 2.87 -4.47
C LEU A 14 -8.53 4.28 -5.06
N TYR A 15 -8.79 5.25 -4.20
CA TYR A 15 -8.84 6.68 -4.51
C TYR A 15 -7.76 7.41 -3.69
N PRO A 16 -7.40 8.66 -4.03
CA PRO A 16 -6.37 9.41 -3.30
C PRO A 16 -6.58 9.49 -1.78
N GLU A 17 -7.82 9.52 -1.32
CA GLU A 17 -8.18 9.67 0.10
C GLU A 17 -9.21 8.63 0.59
N ASP A 18 -9.49 7.58 -0.19
CA ASP A 18 -10.47 6.54 0.17
C ASP A 18 -10.16 5.19 -0.50
N GLY A 19 -10.78 4.10 -0.04
CA GLY A 19 -10.62 2.77 -0.64
C GLY A 19 -9.28 2.08 -0.34
N GLY A 20 -8.49 2.62 0.59
CA GLY A 20 -7.19 2.05 0.98
C GLY A 20 -6.03 2.46 0.08
N ASN A 21 -5.82 3.78 -0.08
CA ASN A 21 -4.70 4.33 -0.86
C ASN A 21 -3.34 3.76 -0.39
N MET A 22 -3.17 3.56 0.93
CA MET A 22 -2.04 2.84 1.50
C MET A 22 -2.37 1.35 1.60
N HIS A 23 -1.56 0.51 0.96
CA HIS A 23 -1.75 -0.95 0.97
C HIS A 23 -0.42 -1.71 0.87
N ARG A 24 -0.46 -3.00 1.23
CA ARG A 24 0.67 -3.93 1.12
C ARG A 24 0.17 -5.24 0.54
N PHE A 25 0.83 -5.72 -0.51
CA PHE A 25 0.64 -7.08 -1.01
C PHE A 25 1.73 -8.00 -0.46
N THR A 26 1.31 -9.18 0.00
CA THR A 26 2.19 -10.27 0.39
C THR A 26 1.79 -11.50 -0.41
N ALA A 27 2.70 -12.01 -1.24
CA ALA A 27 2.44 -13.20 -2.04
C ALA A 27 2.55 -14.46 -1.17
N GLU A 28 1.42 -15.12 -0.88
CA GLU A 28 1.41 -16.44 -0.19
C GLU A 28 1.82 -17.58 -1.14
N THR A 29 1.53 -17.42 -2.43
CA THR A 29 1.91 -18.33 -3.52
C THR A 29 2.38 -17.51 -4.72
N ALA A 30 2.89 -18.16 -5.77
CA ALA A 30 3.19 -17.47 -7.02
C ALA A 30 1.90 -16.85 -7.60
N CYS A 31 1.85 -15.53 -7.65
CA CYS A 31 0.68 -14.76 -8.08
C CYS A 31 1.07 -13.68 -9.10
N ALA A 32 0.08 -13.21 -9.85
CA ALA A 32 0.20 -12.05 -10.72
C ALA A 32 -0.87 -11.01 -10.32
N VAL A 33 -0.45 -9.76 -10.23
CA VAL A 33 -1.33 -8.60 -9.99
C VAL A 33 -1.27 -7.71 -11.23
N LEU A 34 -2.43 -7.25 -11.69
CA LEU A 34 -2.55 -6.31 -12.79
C LEU A 34 -3.08 -4.98 -12.24
N ASP A 35 -2.23 -3.96 -12.24
CA ASP A 35 -2.59 -2.61 -11.78
C ASP A 35 -2.76 -1.64 -12.95
N VAL A 36 -3.78 -0.79 -12.85
CA VAL A 36 -4.01 0.34 -13.76
C VAL A 36 -3.96 1.62 -12.93
N LEU A 37 -2.96 2.46 -13.19
CA LEU A 37 -2.73 3.69 -12.44
C LEU A 37 -3.20 4.92 -13.22
N GLY A 38 -4.03 5.75 -12.59
CA GLY A 38 -4.59 6.95 -13.21
C GLY A 38 -4.54 8.16 -12.26
N PRO A 39 -3.57 9.08 -12.42
CA PRO A 39 -2.39 9.02 -13.28
C PRO A 39 -1.26 8.12 -12.71
N PRO A 40 -0.26 7.73 -13.52
CA PRO A 40 0.92 7.03 -13.02
C PRO A 40 1.80 7.94 -12.14
N TYR A 41 2.65 7.32 -11.33
CA TYR A 41 3.68 8.02 -10.55
C TYR A 41 4.60 8.86 -11.46
N SER A 42 5.04 10.01 -10.95
CA SER A 42 5.89 10.95 -11.66
C SER A 42 6.63 11.84 -10.67
N ASN A 43 7.94 11.63 -10.53
CA ASN A 43 8.77 12.45 -9.66
C ASN A 43 8.77 13.94 -10.06
N PRO A 44 8.87 14.32 -11.36
CA PRO A 44 8.83 15.72 -11.76
C PRO A 44 7.50 16.42 -11.45
N GLU A 45 6.39 15.66 -11.43
CA GLU A 45 5.06 16.19 -11.13
C GLU A 45 4.65 15.99 -9.66
N GLY A 46 5.61 15.65 -8.79
CA GLY A 46 5.40 15.50 -7.34
C GLY A 46 4.65 14.23 -6.91
N ARG A 47 4.37 13.30 -7.84
CA ARG A 47 3.72 12.01 -7.56
C ARG A 47 4.78 10.95 -7.26
N HIS A 48 5.42 11.10 -6.12
CA HIS A 48 6.40 10.14 -5.61
C HIS A 48 5.71 8.88 -5.03
N CYS A 49 6.40 7.75 -5.08
CA CYS A 49 5.98 6.54 -4.37
C CYS A 49 6.70 6.51 -3.02
N THR A 50 5.99 6.85 -1.95
CA THR A 50 6.49 6.82 -0.57
C THR A 50 6.13 5.51 0.10
N TYR A 51 7.03 5.00 0.94
CA TYR A 51 6.83 3.74 1.66
C TYR A 51 6.79 3.97 3.16
N PHE A 52 6.02 3.13 3.84
CA PHE A 52 5.73 3.29 5.25
C PHE A 52 6.03 2.01 6.03
N LEU A 53 6.53 2.17 7.25
CA LEU A 53 6.51 1.15 8.29
C LEU A 53 5.22 1.30 9.09
N GLU A 54 4.58 0.16 9.35
CA GLU A 54 3.34 0.08 10.11
C GLU A 54 3.63 -0.30 11.56
N PHE A 55 2.99 0.39 12.51
CA PHE A 55 3.10 0.11 13.93
C PHE A 55 1.75 0.08 14.63
N PRO A 56 1.57 -0.80 15.64
CA PRO A 56 0.41 -0.80 16.52
C PRO A 56 0.20 0.55 17.21
N LEU A 57 -1.06 0.91 17.47
CA LEU A 57 -1.44 2.21 18.04
C LEU A 57 -0.82 2.48 19.43
N ASP A 58 -0.61 1.42 20.22
CA ASP A 58 -0.03 1.46 21.56
C ASP A 58 1.49 1.65 21.59
N LYS A 59 2.18 1.52 20.45
CA LYS A 59 3.64 1.66 20.37
C LYS A 59 4.13 3.03 20.87
N PHE A 60 3.34 4.09 20.65
CA PHE A 60 3.72 5.47 20.97
C PHE A 60 2.85 6.11 22.04
N SER A 61 2.03 5.34 22.78
CA SER A 61 1.19 5.93 23.83
C SER A 61 2.05 6.47 24.98
N SER A 62 2.06 7.80 25.15
CA SER A 62 2.58 8.46 26.35
C SER A 62 1.46 8.65 27.39
N GLU A 63 1.81 8.93 28.65
CA GLU A 63 0.82 9.19 29.70
C GLU A 63 0.04 10.51 29.49
N GLU A 64 0.52 11.39 28.60
CA GLU A 64 -0.04 12.72 28.36
C GLU A 64 -0.91 12.82 27.10
N ASP A 65 -0.90 11.81 26.22
CA ASP A 65 -1.68 11.82 24.98
C ASP A 65 -3.09 11.24 25.20
N ASP A 66 -4.02 12.16 25.46
CA ASP A 66 -5.46 11.91 25.68
C ASP A 66 -6.25 11.92 24.36
N VAL A 67 -5.61 12.20 23.22
CA VAL A 67 -6.28 12.42 21.92
C VAL A 67 -7.00 11.16 21.39
N LEU A 68 -6.59 9.96 21.79
CA LEU A 68 -7.13 8.69 21.27
C LEU A 68 -7.75 7.78 22.33
N ARG A 69 -7.79 8.19 23.60
CA ARG A 69 -8.21 7.29 24.70
C ARG A 69 -9.71 7.00 24.74
N GLY A 70 -10.55 7.80 24.07
CA GLY A 70 -12.00 7.79 24.33
C GLY A 70 -12.96 7.36 23.21
N GLN A 71 -12.57 7.30 21.93
CA GLN A 71 -13.59 7.30 20.85
C GLN A 71 -13.34 6.37 19.65
N VAL A 72 -12.21 5.67 19.59
CA VAL A 72 -11.84 4.93 18.37
C VAL A 72 -11.56 3.47 18.70
N GLU A 73 -12.18 2.56 17.94
CA GLU A 73 -11.83 1.13 17.97
C GLU A 73 -10.35 0.99 17.59
N ARG A 74 -9.53 0.72 18.62
CA ARG A 74 -8.06 0.66 18.50
C ARG A 74 -7.58 -0.37 17.49
N GLU A 75 -8.39 -1.40 17.25
CA GLU A 75 -8.11 -2.50 16.31
C GLU A 75 -8.15 -2.05 14.84
N CYS A 76 -8.69 -0.87 14.53
CA CYS A 76 -8.83 -0.37 13.16
C CYS A 76 -7.80 0.71 12.78
N HIS A 77 -6.84 1.03 13.64
CA HIS A 77 -5.89 2.13 13.44
C HIS A 77 -4.44 1.68 13.65
N ALA A 78 -3.54 2.26 12.86
CA ALA A 78 -2.10 2.03 12.94
C ALA A 78 -1.33 3.34 12.76
N TRP A 79 -0.13 3.41 13.33
CA TRP A 79 0.83 4.48 13.03
C TRP A 79 1.64 4.10 11.80
N LEU A 80 1.73 5.03 10.84
CA LEU A 80 2.57 4.88 9.65
C LEU A 80 3.75 5.85 9.74
N GLN A 81 4.96 5.31 9.68
CA GLN A 81 6.18 6.11 9.63
C GLN A 81 6.79 6.00 8.23
N GLU A 82 7.05 7.13 7.58
CA GLU A 82 7.81 7.16 6.32
C GLU A 82 9.16 6.50 6.51
N ARG A 83 9.55 5.69 5.52
CA ARG A 83 10.81 4.96 5.55
C ARG A 83 11.81 5.62 4.62
N ASP A 84 12.92 6.07 5.20
CA ASP A 84 14.01 6.75 4.48
C ASP A 84 14.96 5.77 3.76
N ASP A 85 14.94 4.48 4.13
CA ASP A 85 15.78 3.48 3.49
C ASP A 85 15.21 3.03 2.14
N ASN A 86 16.12 2.81 1.18
CA ASN A 86 15.83 1.98 0.02
C ASN A 86 15.88 0.54 0.52
N PRO A 87 14.75 -0.17 0.64
CA PRO A 87 14.80 -1.54 1.14
C PRO A 87 15.58 -2.37 0.13
N GLU A 88 16.75 -2.86 0.52
CA GLU A 88 17.56 -3.71 -0.35
C GLU A 88 16.82 -5.00 -0.78
N ASP A 89 15.66 -5.29 -0.17
CA ASP A 89 14.72 -6.36 -0.52
C ASP A 89 13.76 -6.04 -1.69
N ARG A 90 13.75 -4.83 -2.27
CA ARG A 90 12.86 -4.50 -3.40
C ARG A 90 13.55 -4.57 -4.75
N ASN A 91 13.88 -5.79 -5.16
CA ASN A 91 14.32 -6.07 -6.51
C ASN A 91 13.12 -6.15 -7.46
N VAL A 92 12.58 -4.99 -7.86
CA VAL A 92 11.62 -4.92 -8.97
C VAL A 92 12.41 -4.95 -10.27
N VAL A 93 12.44 -6.10 -10.92
CA VAL A 93 13.13 -6.28 -12.21
C VAL A 93 12.12 -6.10 -13.34
N GLY A 94 12.31 -5.05 -14.13
CA GLY A 94 11.51 -4.81 -15.33
C GLY A 94 11.79 -5.87 -16.39
N ALA A 95 10.73 -6.33 -17.06
CA ALA A 95 10.81 -7.23 -18.21
C ALA A 95 10.02 -6.65 -19.39
N LEU A 96 10.45 -6.97 -20.62
CA LEU A 96 9.70 -6.61 -21.82
C LEU A 96 8.42 -7.45 -21.89
N TYR A 97 7.30 -6.81 -22.19
CA TYR A 97 6.03 -7.49 -22.37
C TYR A 97 6.05 -8.35 -23.64
N GLY A 98 5.85 -9.66 -23.46
CA GLY A 98 5.85 -10.66 -24.54
C GLY A 98 4.45 -11.19 -24.91
N GLY A 99 3.38 -10.56 -24.41
CA GLY A 99 2.01 -10.97 -24.69
C GLY A 99 1.47 -10.44 -26.02
N PRO A 100 0.15 -10.60 -26.28
CA PRO A 100 -0.50 -10.07 -27.47
C PRO A 100 -0.30 -8.56 -27.61
N LYS A 101 -0.18 -8.08 -28.86
CA LYS A 101 -0.01 -6.66 -29.16
C LYS A 101 -1.13 -5.83 -28.51
N VAL A 102 -0.73 -4.77 -27.82
CA VAL A 102 -1.65 -3.74 -27.34
C VAL A 102 -1.84 -2.73 -28.47
N GLU A 103 -3.08 -2.51 -28.87
CA GLU A 103 -3.45 -1.48 -29.85
C GLU A 103 -3.79 -0.17 -29.12
N ASP A 104 -3.58 0.96 -29.80
CA ASP A 104 -3.93 2.30 -29.32
C ASP A 104 -5.41 2.62 -29.56
#